data_AF-A0ABC8K1N9-F1
#
_entry.id   AF-A0ABC8K1N9-F1
#
_cell.length_a   1.000
_cell.length_b   1.000
_cell.length_c   1.000
_cell.angle_alpha   90.00
_cell.angle_beta   90.00
_cell.angle_gamma   90.00
#
_symmetry.space_group_name_H-M   'P 1'
#
loop_
_entity.id
_entity.type
_entity.pdbx_description
1 polymer ?
#
loop_
_entity_poly.entity_id
_entity_poly.type
_entity_poly.pdbx_seq_one_letter_code
_entity_poly.pdbx_strand_id
1 'polypeptide(L)'
;MEIASLEKFLQERIKVGGIAGALGDFVTTTREKNKITVTSDGQFSKRYLKYLTKKYLKKHNVRDWLRVIAANKDHNLYELR
;
A
#
# COMPACT_ATOMS: atom_id res chain seq x y z
N MET A 1 1.32 -3.84 14.82
CA MET A 1 0.62 -3.30 13.64
C MET A 1 0.04 -4.48 12.90
N GLU A 2 -1.29 -4.56 12.82
CA GLU A 2 -1.96 -5.66 12.13
C GLU A 2 -1.82 -5.48 10.61
N ILE A 3 -1.36 -6.51 9.90
CA ILE A 3 -1.26 -6.48 8.43
C ILE A 3 -2.67 -6.39 7.82
N ALA A 4 -3.65 -7.02 8.49
CA ALA A 4 -5.05 -6.94 8.13
C ALA A 4 -5.61 -5.51 8.14
N SER A 5 -5.17 -4.64 9.06
CA SER A 5 -5.64 -3.26 9.09
C SER A 5 -4.99 -2.39 8.01
N LEU A 6 -3.76 -2.72 7.59
CA LEU A 6 -3.12 -2.07 6.45
C LEU A 6 -3.80 -2.46 5.13
N GLU A 7 -4.13 -3.73 4.95
CA GLU A 7 -4.90 -4.22 3.79
C GLU A 7 -6.24 -3.49 3.65
N LYS A 8 -7.04 -3.45 4.71
CA LYS A 8 -8.32 -2.71 4.73
C LYS A 8 -8.13 -1.23 4.42
N PHE A 9 -7.12 -0.60 5.01
CA PHE A 9 -6.80 0.80 4.73
C PHE A 9 -6.48 1.04 3.25
N LEU A 10 -5.72 0.14 2.62
CA LEU A 10 -5.39 0.25 1.20
C LEU A 10 -6.65 0.07 0.35
N GLN A 11 -7.51 -0.89 0.67
CA GLN A 11 -8.76 -1.10 -0.05
C GLN A 11 -9.66 0.15 -0.02
N GLU A 12 -9.79 0.81 1.13
CA GLU A 12 -10.60 2.02 1.29
C GLU A 12 -10.00 3.29 0.66
N ARG A 13 -8.67 3.36 0.53
CA ARG A 13 -7.97 4.62 0.20
C ARG A 13 -7.33 4.65 -1.18
N ILE A 14 -7.13 3.51 -1.81
CA ILE A 14 -6.74 3.46 -3.21
C ILE A 14 -7.86 4.06 -4.05
N LYS A 15 -7.47 4.95 -4.96
CA LYS A 15 -8.35 5.61 -5.91
C LYS A 15 -8.19 5.01 -7.29
N VAL A 16 -9.34 4.76 -7.93
CA VAL A 16 -9.44 4.42 -9.36
C VAL A 16 -10.40 5.44 -9.98
N GLY A 17 -10.00 6.09 -11.08
CA GLY A 17 -10.80 7.14 -11.71
C GLY A 17 -11.15 8.34 -10.81
N GLY A 18 -10.34 8.61 -9.78
CA GLY A 18 -10.56 9.72 -8.82
C GLY A 18 -11.41 9.36 -7.60
N ILE A 19 -12.09 8.21 -7.61
CA ILE A 19 -12.98 7.73 -6.54
C ILE A 19 -12.22 6.73 -5.67
N ALA A 20 -12.31 6.88 -4.34
CA ALA A 20 -11.66 5.99 -3.38
C ALA A 20 -12.54 4.77 -3.09
N GLY A 21 -11.95 3.58 -2.94
CA GLY A 21 -12.67 2.36 -2.56
C GLY A 21 -13.41 1.65 -3.69
N ALA A 22 -13.54 2.28 -4.86
CA ALA A 22 -14.13 1.69 -6.06
C ALA A 22 -13.06 0.93 -6.87
N LEU A 23 -12.53 -0.16 -6.31
CA LEU A 23 -11.43 -0.92 -6.92
C LEU A 23 -11.85 -1.71 -8.16
N GLY A 24 -13.07 -2.27 -8.15
CA GLY A 24 -13.57 -3.16 -9.21
C GLY A 24 -12.56 -4.28 -9.52
N ASP A 25 -12.39 -4.57 -10.80
CA ASP A 25 -11.39 -5.52 -11.30
C ASP A 25 -10.03 -4.87 -11.60
N PHE A 26 -9.92 -3.54 -11.46
CA PHE A 26 -8.72 -2.79 -11.82
C PHE A 26 -7.59 -2.91 -10.80
N VAL A 27 -7.91 -3.08 -9.51
CA VAL A 27 -6.90 -3.18 -8.46
C VAL A 27 -7.30 -4.25 -7.45
N THR A 28 -6.48 -5.29 -7.34
CA THR A 28 -6.63 -6.34 -6.34
C THR A 28 -5.53 -6.23 -5.29
N THR A 29 -5.91 -6.37 -4.02
CA THR A 29 -4.97 -6.37 -2.89
C THR A 29 -5.05 -7.74 -2.23
N THR A 30 -3.93 -8.46 -2.18
CA THR A 30 -3.84 -9.77 -1.53
C THR A 30 -2.88 -9.71 -0.35
N ARG A 31 -3.26 -10.38 0.74
CA ARG A 31 -2.48 -10.47 1.96
C ARG A 31 -1.91 -11.86 2.15
N GLU A 32 -0.60 -11.92 2.32
CA GLU A 32 0.13 -13.07 2.86
C GLU A 32 0.60 -12.76 4.29
N LYS A 33 1.19 -13.74 4.97
CA LYS A 33 1.57 -13.64 6.38
C LYS A 33 2.41 -12.40 6.71
N ASN A 34 3.37 -12.03 5.85
CA ASN A 34 4.28 -10.90 6.05
C ASN A 34 4.33 -9.92 4.87
N LYS A 35 3.46 -10.10 3.87
CA LYS A 35 3.53 -9.36 2.60
C LYS A 35 2.14 -8.98 2.15
N ILE A 36 2.02 -7.77 1.60
CA ILE A 36 0.83 -7.33 0.88
C ILE A 36 1.24 -7.13 -0.57
N THR A 37 0.50 -7.76 -1.47
CA THR A 37 0.68 -7.63 -2.91
C THR A 37 -0.48 -6.80 -3.46
N VAL A 38 -0.16 -5.75 -4.21
CA VAL A 38 -1.15 -4.92 -4.90
C VAL A 38 -0.94 -5.13 -6.39
N THR A 39 -1.91 -5.76 -7.04
CA THR A 39 -1.91 -6.01 -8.48
C THR A 39 -2.89 -5.04 -9.11
N SER A 40 -2.46 -4.33 -10.15
CA SER A 40 -3.29 -3.35 -10.85
C SER A 40 -3.29 -3.61 -12.35
N ASP A 41 -4.47 -3.66 -12.96
CA ASP A 41 -4.66 -3.76 -14.41
C ASP A 41 -4.84 -2.35 -15.00
N GLY A 42 -3.73 -1.59 -15.04
CA GLY A 42 -3.73 -0.21 -15.53
C GLY A 42 -2.60 0.66 -14.97
N GLN A 43 -2.74 1.98 -15.13
CA GLN A 43 -1.76 2.94 -14.65
C GLN A 43 -1.81 3.11 -13.13
N PHE A 44 -0.94 2.38 -12.44
CA PHE A 44 -0.74 2.50 -11.01
C PHE A 44 0.71 2.85 -10.69
N SER A 45 0.92 3.95 -9.97
CA SER A 45 2.27 4.37 -9.61
C SER A 45 2.69 3.74 -8.28
N LYS A 46 3.90 3.16 -8.27
CA LYS A 46 4.54 2.70 -7.03
C LYS A 46 4.62 3.82 -5.99
N ARG A 47 4.86 5.07 -6.41
CA ARG A 47 4.91 6.25 -5.53
C ARG A 47 3.59 6.48 -4.79
N TYR A 48 2.45 6.20 -5.41
CA TYR A 48 1.15 6.34 -4.77
C TYR A 48 1.00 5.36 -3.61
N LEU A 49 1.43 4.11 -3.78
CA LEU A 49 1.47 3.12 -2.70
C LEU A 49 2.37 3.57 -1.54
N LYS A 50 3.53 4.16 -1.82
CA LYS A 50 4.43 4.74 -0.80
C LYS A 50 3.75 5.88 -0.02
N TYR A 51 2.99 6.72 -0.71
CA TYR A 51 2.26 7.81 -0.05
C TYR A 51 1.19 7.26 0.90
N LEU A 52 0.37 6.32 0.44
CA LEU A 52 -0.70 5.73 1.25
C LEU A 52 -0.15 5.00 2.48
N THR A 53 0.89 4.19 2.29
CA THR A 53 1.57 3.51 3.41
C THR A 53 2.12 4.51 4.43
N LYS A 54 2.83 5.57 4.00
CA LYS A 54 3.29 6.63 4.92
C LYS A 54 2.13 7.34 5.65
N LYS A 55 1.01 7.55 4.98
CA LYS A 55 -0.21 8.14 5.57
C LYS A 55 -0.77 7.24 6.67
N TYR A 56 -0.82 5.94 6.44
CA TYR A 56 -1.20 4.94 7.44
C TYR A 56 -0.23 4.91 8.63
N LEU A 57 1.08 4.89 8.38
CA LEU A 57 2.09 4.92 9.46
C LEU A 57 1.93 6.16 10.35
N LYS A 58 1.63 7.33 9.77
CA LYS A 58 1.39 8.56 10.55
C LYS A 58 0.10 8.48 11.36
N LYS A 59 -0.98 7.90 10.80
CA LYS A 59 -2.26 7.71 11.51
C LYS A 59 -2.10 6.81 12.75
N HIS A 60 -1.22 5.80 12.66
CA HIS A 60 -0.91 4.89 13.77
C HIS A 60 0.29 5.33 14.62
N ASN A 61 0.80 6.55 14.41
CA ASN A 61 1.92 7.14 15.13
C ASN A 61 3.23 6.32 15.12
N VAL A 62 3.47 5.47 14.11
CA VAL A 62 4.68 4.63 14.03
C VAL A 62 5.76 5.17 13.09
N ARG A 63 5.56 6.37 12.55
CA ARG A 63 6.44 6.96 11.52
C ARG A 63 7.86 7.26 12.02
N ASP A 64 8.03 7.39 13.33
CA ASP A 64 9.32 7.68 13.94
C ASP A 64 10.19 6.42 14.06
N TRP A 65 9.57 5.23 14.07
CA TRP A 65 10.24 3.94 14.18
C TRP A 65 10.23 3.12 12.87
N LEU A 66 9.32 3.43 11.94
CA LEU A 66 9.15 2.71 10.67
C LEU A 66 9.15 3.65 9.46
N ARG A 67 9.93 3.29 8.45
CA ARG A 67 10.07 3.98 7.16
C ARG A 67 9.85 3.03 5.98
N VAL A 68 9.20 3.56 4.95
CA VAL A 68 8.98 2.87 3.67
C VAL A 68 10.18 3.11 2.75
N ILE A 69 10.94 2.07 2.46
CA ILE A 69 12.17 2.10 1.65
C ILE A 69 11.98 1.23 0.40
N ALA A 70 12.45 1.71 -0.75
CA ALA A 70 12.47 0.88 -1.96
C ALA A 70 13.57 -0.18 -1.81
N ALA A 71 13.27 -1.43 -2.14
CA ALA A 71 14.31 -2.45 -2.20
C ALA A 71 15.28 -2.11 -3.35
N ASN A 72 16.59 -2.28 -3.10
CA ASN A 72 17.62 -1.97 -4.10
C ASN A 72 17.62 -2.97 -5.27
N LYS A 73 17.15 -4.20 -5.02
CA LYS A 73 17.17 -5.29 -6.00
C LYS A 73 15.92 -5.29 -6.89
N ASP A 74 14.75 -5.03 -6.30
CA ASP A 74 13.46 -5.07 -6.99
C ASP A 74 12.79 -3.71 -7.05
N HIS A 75 12.71 -3.15 -8.26
CA HIS A 75 12.10 -1.84 -8.49
C HIS A 75 10.62 -1.76 -8.11
N ASN A 76 9.91 -2.88 -7.94
CA ASN A 76 8.49 -2.93 -7.58
C ASN A 76 8.23 -3.23 -6.09
N LEU A 77 9.28 -3.49 -5.30
CA LEU A 77 9.13 -3.86 -3.89
C LEU A 77 9.37 -2.67 -2.94
N TYR A 78 8.56 -2.57 -1.90
CA TYR A 78 8.84 -1.73 -0.74
C TYR A 78 9.05 -2.58 0.50
N GLU A 79 9.99 -2.15 1.33
CA GLU A 79 10.27 -2.71 2.63
C GLU A 79 9.93 -1.68 3.71
N LEU A 80 9.42 -2.17 4.84
CA LEU A 80 9.27 -1.40 6.07
C LEU A 80 10.48 -1.72 6.95
N ARG A 81 11.28 -0.71 7.27
CA ARG A 81 12.46 -0.80 8.16
C ARG A 81 12.49 0.35 9.13
#